data_AF-A0A1V2G9Q7-F1
#
_entry.id   AF-A0A1V2G9Q7-F1
#
_cell.length_a   1.000
_cell.length_b   1.000
_cell.length_c   1.000
_cell.angle_alpha   90.00
_cell.angle_beta   90.00
_cell.angle_gamma   90.00
#
_symmetry.space_group_name_H-M   'P 1'
#
loop_
_entity.id
_entity.type
_entity.pdbx_description
1 polymer ?
#
loop_
_entity_poly.entity_id
_entity_poly.type
_entity_poly.pdbx_seq_one_letter_code
_entity_poly.pdbx_strand_id
1 'polypeptide(L)'
;MLKYSKTPGIFKLEGNRLGRPYHRLPTLFTGNFDVIDSHLGSYFLKKHRSNITLKKIGCEMDIINKNAELMVSQVGHLAFDIDRSLLLMLLGNFYGLESSLEEAKAHNGLPTKTETRLKNRLALDICTLIFNLQTSGIALKLKLDSSTVITHWAYQLTFT
;
A
#
# COMPACT_ATOMS: atom_id res chain seq x y z
N MET A 1 -28.32 16.39 -13.83
CA MET A 1 -27.72 15.80 -12.61
C MET A 1 -28.10 14.31 -12.58
N LEU A 2 -27.25 13.45 -13.16
CA LEU A 2 -27.56 12.04 -13.38
C LEU A 2 -27.24 11.22 -12.12
N LYS A 3 -28.28 10.63 -11.51
CA LYS A 3 -28.15 9.65 -10.42
C LYS A 3 -27.67 8.33 -11.04
N TYR A 4 -26.45 7.89 -10.72
CA TYR A 4 -25.87 6.67 -11.27
C TYR A 4 -26.23 5.44 -10.42
N SER A 5 -26.57 4.35 -11.11
CA SER A 5 -26.93 3.04 -10.55
C SER A 5 -25.76 2.38 -9.84
N LYS A 6 -25.94 2.06 -8.56
CA LYS A 6 -24.99 1.30 -7.72
C LYS A 6 -25.22 -0.20 -7.91
N THR A 7 -24.72 -0.78 -8.99
CA THR A 7 -24.77 -2.24 -9.18
C THR A 7 -23.43 -2.86 -8.73
N PRO A 8 -23.43 -3.77 -7.73
CA PRO A 8 -22.19 -4.39 -7.25
C PRO A 8 -21.55 -5.25 -8.35
N GLY A 9 -20.23 -5.13 -8.53
CA GLY A 9 -19.47 -5.92 -9.50
C GLY A 9 -19.41 -5.36 -10.94
N ILE A 10 -20.12 -4.27 -11.24
CA ILE A 10 -20.03 -3.60 -12.55
C ILE A 10 -19.19 -2.34 -12.40
N PHE A 11 -17.99 -2.35 -12.98
CA PHE A 11 -17.11 -1.18 -13.05
C PHE A 11 -17.51 -0.28 -14.22
N LYS A 12 -17.90 0.95 -13.93
CA LYS A 12 -18.15 1.96 -14.96
C LYS A 12 -16.86 2.71 -15.26
N LEU A 13 -16.25 2.43 -16.40
CA LEU A 13 -15.18 3.27 -16.92
C LEU A 13 -15.81 4.58 -17.43
N GLU A 14 -15.50 5.70 -16.79
CA GLU A 14 -15.88 7.02 -17.32
C GLU A 14 -15.23 7.19 -18.72
N GLY A 15 -15.96 7.72 -19.71
CA GLY A 15 -15.50 7.80 -21.10
C GLY A 15 -14.20 8.59 -21.29
N ASN A 16 -13.90 9.51 -20.38
CA ASN A 16 -12.64 10.27 -20.30
C ASN A 16 -11.44 9.49 -19.69
N ARG A 17 -11.68 8.28 -19.21
CA ARG A 17 -10.71 7.34 -18.62
C ARG A 17 -10.46 6.11 -19.50
N LEU A 18 -11.24 5.91 -20.57
CA LEU A 18 -10.91 4.93 -21.62
C LEU A 18 -9.56 5.28 -22.25
N GLY A 19 -8.65 4.31 -22.33
CA GLY A 19 -7.32 4.48 -22.89
C GLY A 19 -6.26 5.03 -21.93
N ARG A 20 -6.59 5.39 -20.67
CA ARG A 20 -5.57 5.81 -19.68
C ARG A 20 -4.80 4.61 -19.13
N PRO A 21 -3.47 4.64 -18.99
CA PRO A 21 -2.65 3.45 -18.65
C PRO A 21 -3.07 2.69 -17.38
N TYR A 22 -3.67 3.41 -16.43
CA TYR A 22 -3.96 2.92 -15.08
C TYR A 22 -5.06 1.86 -14.98
N HIS A 23 -5.87 1.65 -16.02
CA HIS A 23 -6.89 0.58 -16.03
C HIS A 23 -6.31 -0.85 -15.98
N ARG A 24 -5.00 -1.00 -16.29
CA ARG A 24 -4.28 -2.27 -16.23
C ARG A 24 -3.63 -2.55 -14.88
N LEU A 25 -3.69 -1.61 -13.94
CA LEU A 25 -3.13 -1.83 -12.61
C LEU A 25 -3.77 -3.05 -11.91
N PRO A 26 -5.11 -3.21 -11.87
CA PRO A 26 -5.71 -4.39 -11.25
C PRO A 26 -5.20 -5.70 -11.87
N THR A 27 -5.11 -5.76 -13.21
CA THR A 27 -4.67 -6.97 -13.92
C THR A 27 -3.18 -7.27 -13.71
N LEU A 28 -2.34 -6.24 -13.57
CA LEU A 28 -0.92 -6.40 -13.28
C LEU A 28 -0.72 -7.01 -11.88
N PHE A 29 -1.40 -6.48 -10.87
CA PHE A 29 -1.26 -6.95 -9.50
C PHE A 29 -1.89 -8.33 -9.25
N THR A 30 -3.03 -8.60 -9.87
CA THR A 30 -3.67 -9.92 -9.79
C THR A 30 -2.90 -10.99 -10.57
N GLY A 31 -2.33 -10.65 -11.74
CA GLY A 31 -1.51 -11.58 -12.51
C GLY A 31 -0.19 -11.95 -11.83
N ASN A 32 0.36 -11.04 -11.02
CA ASN A 32 1.64 -11.26 -10.32
C ASN A 32 1.44 -11.56 -8.83
N PHE A 33 0.25 -12.02 -8.42
CA PHE A 33 -0.10 -12.23 -7.01
C PHE A 33 0.91 -13.15 -6.29
N ASP A 34 1.18 -14.34 -6.83
CA ASP A 34 2.08 -15.32 -6.18
C ASP A 34 3.50 -14.79 -6.02
N VAL A 35 3.97 -14.02 -7.01
CA VAL A 35 5.29 -13.39 -6.98
C VAL A 35 5.35 -12.31 -5.90
N ILE A 36 4.32 -11.46 -5.82
CA ILE A 36 4.21 -10.40 -4.82
C ILE A 36 4.10 -11.00 -3.41
N ASP A 37 3.28 -12.02 -3.21
CA ASP A 37 3.14 -12.71 -1.92
C ASP A 37 4.47 -13.32 -1.46
N SER A 38 5.15 -14.06 -2.34
CA SER A 38 6.45 -14.65 -2.05
C SER A 38 7.52 -13.62 -1.66
N HIS A 39 7.58 -12.50 -2.38
CA HIS A 39 8.53 -11.42 -2.06
C HIS A 39 8.17 -10.72 -0.74
N LEU A 40 6.90 -10.42 -0.49
CA LEU A 40 6.45 -9.79 0.76
C LEU A 40 6.69 -10.71 1.96
N GLY A 41 6.30 -11.98 1.86
CA GLY A 41 6.53 -12.97 2.91
C GLY A 41 8.02 -13.12 3.23
N SER A 42 8.86 -13.23 2.20
CA SER A 42 10.32 -13.26 2.36
C SER A 42 10.88 -11.99 3.02
N TYR A 43 10.35 -10.82 2.66
CA TYR A 43 10.76 -9.53 3.22
C TYR A 43 10.44 -9.43 4.71
N PHE A 44 9.19 -9.72 5.10
CA PHE A 44 8.76 -9.64 6.49
C PHE A 44 9.43 -10.69 7.37
N LEU A 45 9.66 -11.90 6.84
CA LEU A 45 10.36 -12.95 7.56
C LEU A 45 11.82 -12.56 7.82
N LYS A 46 12.54 -12.11 6.79
CA LYS A 46 13.98 -11.79 6.90
C LYS A 46 14.24 -10.54 7.73
N LYS A 47 13.43 -9.49 7.55
CA LYS A 47 13.73 -8.17 8.11
C LYS A 47 12.98 -7.87 9.40
N HIS A 48 11.79 -8.44 9.57
CA HIS A 48 10.91 -8.17 10.70
C HIS A 48 10.57 -9.42 11.52
N ARG A 49 11.16 -10.58 11.19
CA ARG A 49 10.92 -11.88 11.86
C ARG A 49 9.44 -12.23 11.99
N SER A 50 8.64 -11.73 11.05
CA SER A 50 7.19 -11.85 11.05
C SER A 50 6.78 -12.72 9.89
N ASN A 51 6.09 -13.82 10.16
CA ASN A 51 5.53 -14.67 9.11
C ASN A 51 4.20 -14.07 8.66
N ILE A 52 4.20 -13.46 7.48
CA ILE A 52 3.03 -12.79 6.89
C ILE A 52 2.77 -13.43 5.54
N THR A 53 1.50 -13.75 5.29
CA THR A 53 1.00 -14.28 4.01
C THR A 53 -0.12 -13.40 3.52
N LEU A 54 -0.12 -13.12 2.22
CA LEU A 54 -1.14 -12.32 1.55
C LEU A 54 -2.33 -13.21 1.18
N LYS A 55 -3.55 -12.80 1.53
CA LYS A 55 -4.76 -13.53 1.20
C LYS A 55 -5.40 -13.01 -0.08
N LYS A 56 -5.39 -11.69 -0.29
CA LYS A 56 -5.94 -11.05 -1.48
C LYS A 56 -5.33 -9.67 -1.74
N ILE A 57 -5.38 -9.26 -2.99
CA ILE A 57 -5.13 -7.87 -3.41
C ILE A 57 -6.46 -7.29 -3.90
N GLY A 58 -6.98 -6.30 -3.19
CA GLY A 58 -8.13 -5.51 -3.61
C GLY A 58 -7.70 -4.30 -4.42
N CYS A 59 -8.54 -3.87 -5.36
CA CYS A 59 -8.33 -2.62 -6.09
C CYS A 59 -9.60 -1.78 -6.07
N GLU A 60 -9.45 -0.54 -5.64
CA GLU A 60 -10.52 0.44 -5.55
C GLU A 60 -10.10 1.74 -6.24
N MET A 61 -11.09 2.50 -6.72
CA MET A 61 -10.88 3.72 -7.50
C MET A 61 -11.47 4.94 -6.79
N ASP A 62 -10.92 6.12 -7.09
CA ASP A 62 -11.40 7.42 -6.60
C ASP A 62 -11.57 7.46 -5.06
N ILE A 63 -10.49 7.15 -4.35
CA ILE A 63 -10.49 7.08 -2.88
C ILE A 63 -9.93 8.35 -2.27
N ILE A 64 -10.52 8.72 -1.13
CA ILE A 64 -10.01 9.78 -0.28
C ILE A 64 -9.19 9.14 0.86
N ASN A 65 -7.87 9.31 0.84
CA ASN A 65 -6.99 8.91 1.93
C ASN A 65 -6.03 10.06 2.27
N LYS A 66 -6.06 10.52 3.52
CA LYS A 66 -5.25 11.63 4.05
C LYS A 66 -4.06 11.17 4.89
N ASN A 67 -4.01 9.90 5.26
CA ASN A 67 -3.05 9.36 6.22
C ASN A 67 -1.86 8.67 5.54
N ALA A 68 -1.90 8.52 4.22
CA ALA A 68 -0.87 7.86 3.45
C ALA A 68 0.41 8.70 3.40
N GLU A 69 1.56 8.02 3.51
CA GLU A 69 2.87 8.64 3.31
C GLU A 69 3.07 8.89 1.82
N LEU A 70 3.43 10.12 1.48
CA LEU A 70 3.51 10.55 0.09
C LEU A 70 4.93 10.36 -0.47
N MET A 71 4.97 9.82 -1.66
CA MET A 71 6.20 9.58 -2.41
C MET A 71 6.05 10.12 -3.82
N VAL A 72 7.17 10.54 -4.40
CA VAL A 72 7.26 10.98 -5.79
C VAL A 72 8.10 9.99 -6.57
N SER A 73 7.59 9.65 -7.75
CA SER A 73 8.28 8.85 -8.75
C SER A 73 8.35 9.59 -10.08
N GLN A 74 9.08 9.03 -11.04
CA GLN A 74 9.18 9.57 -12.40
C GLN A 74 7.84 9.59 -13.16
N VAL A 75 6.87 8.77 -12.73
CA VAL A 75 5.55 8.65 -13.37
C VAL A 75 4.44 9.37 -12.61
N GLY A 76 4.74 9.96 -11.46
CA GLY A 76 3.78 10.70 -10.63
C GLY A 76 3.90 10.40 -9.13
N HIS A 77 2.89 10.84 -8.39
CA HIS A 77 2.80 10.66 -6.94
C HIS A 77 2.26 9.27 -6.58
N LEU A 78 2.82 8.71 -5.52
CA LEU A 78 2.42 7.44 -4.91
C LEU A 78 2.15 7.68 -3.43
N ALA A 79 1.23 6.90 -2.88
CA ALA A 79 0.93 6.90 -1.47
C ALA A 79 1.18 5.50 -0.91
N PHE A 80 1.70 5.44 0.32
CA PHE A 80 1.83 4.21 1.07
C PHE A 80 1.11 4.33 2.41
N ASP A 81 0.24 3.37 2.69
CA ASP A 81 -0.45 3.28 3.97
C ASP A 81 -0.41 1.86 4.50
N ILE A 82 -0.38 1.72 5.82
CA ILE A 82 -0.30 0.44 6.51
C ILE A 82 -1.10 0.51 7.80
N ASP A 83 -1.79 -0.58 8.13
CA ASP A 83 -2.52 -0.70 9.39
C ASP A 83 -1.58 -0.48 10.58
N ARG A 84 -1.99 0.40 11.49
CA ARG A 84 -1.20 0.73 12.68
C ARG A 84 -0.96 -0.49 13.57
N SER A 85 -1.93 -1.39 13.67
CA SER A 85 -1.80 -2.64 14.44
C SER A 85 -0.66 -3.51 13.90
N LEU A 86 -0.55 -3.63 12.58
CA LEU A 86 0.56 -4.31 11.92
C LEU A 86 1.88 -3.57 12.17
N LEU A 87 1.89 -2.25 12.04
CA LEU A 87 3.09 -1.43 12.31
C LEU A 87 3.62 -1.60 13.74
N LEU A 88 2.73 -1.60 14.73
CA LEU A 88 3.06 -1.77 16.15
C LEU A 88 3.55 -3.19 16.45
N MET A 89 2.96 -4.22 15.84
CA MET A 89 3.45 -5.59 15.95
C MET A 89 4.88 -5.72 15.38
N LEU A 90 5.14 -5.13 14.20
CA LEU A 90 6.48 -5.12 13.60
C LEU A 90 7.50 -4.38 14.49
N LEU A 91 7.06 -3.32 15.18
CA LEU A 91 7.89 -2.58 16.12
C LEU A 91 8.13 -3.38 17.41
N GLY A 92 7.12 -4.07 17.93
CA GLY A 92 7.23 -4.97 19.08
C GLY A 92 8.26 -6.08 18.82
N ASN A 93 8.16 -6.74 17.67
CA ASN A 93 9.12 -7.75 17.22
C ASN A 93 10.54 -7.21 17.09
N PHE A 94 10.71 -5.94 16.69
CA PHE A 94 12.02 -5.30 16.62
C PHE A 94 12.65 -5.07 18.00
N TYR A 95 11.83 -4.76 19.01
CA TYR A 95 12.27 -4.54 20.39
C TYR A 95 12.21 -5.80 21.28
N GLY A 96 11.73 -6.93 20.75
CA GLY A 96 11.53 -8.15 21.53
C GLY A 96 10.40 -8.06 22.55
N LEU A 97 9.43 -7.17 22.32
CA LEU A 97 8.23 -7.05 23.14
C LEU A 97 7.20 -8.06 22.64
N GLU A 98 6.72 -8.94 23.52
CA GLU A 98 5.57 -9.80 23.23
C GLU A 98 4.28 -8.98 23.29
N SER A 99 4.04 -8.16 22.26
CA SER A 99 2.76 -7.46 22.11
C SER A 99 1.84 -8.21 21.16
N SER A 100 0.66 -8.58 21.65
CA SER A 100 -0.38 -9.21 20.81
C SER A 100 -1.00 -8.17 19.87
N LEU A 101 -1.44 -8.60 18.67
CA LEU A 101 -2.11 -7.73 17.70
C LEU A 101 -3.35 -7.04 18.29
N GLU A 102 -3.98 -7.65 19.30
CA GLU A 102 -5.15 -7.12 20.02
C GLU A 102 -4.79 -5.94 20.95
N GLU A 103 -3.60 -5.95 21.56
CA GLU A 103 -3.11 -4.83 22.38
C GLU A 103 -2.75 -3.63 21.50
N ALA A 104 -2.19 -3.91 20.32
CA ALA A 104 -1.85 -2.89 19.33
C ALA A 104 -3.08 -2.17 18.74
N LYS A 105 -4.23 -2.85 18.63
CA LYS A 105 -5.49 -2.26 18.14
C LYS A 105 -6.10 -1.23 19.11
N ALA A 106 -5.80 -1.32 20.40
CA ALA A 106 -6.36 -0.42 21.41
C ALA A 106 -5.73 0.98 21.41
N HIS A 107 -4.63 1.19 20.69
CA HIS A 107 -3.94 2.48 20.65
C HIS A 107 -4.53 3.43 19.59
N ASN A 108 -5.36 4.37 20.06
CA ASN A 108 -5.99 5.43 19.25
C ASN A 108 -5.23 6.79 19.26
N GLY A 109 -4.01 6.84 19.79
CA GLY A 109 -3.21 8.07 19.86
C GLY A 109 -2.65 8.53 18.50
N LEU A 110 -2.02 9.70 18.45
CA LEU A 110 -1.25 10.12 17.27
C LEU A 110 -0.06 9.15 17.02
N PRO A 111 0.37 8.94 15.77
CA PRO A 111 1.55 8.13 15.48
C PRO A 111 2.80 8.71 16.16
N THR A 112 3.57 7.85 16.82
CA THR A 112 4.86 8.24 17.40
C THR A 112 5.91 8.50 16.32
N LYS A 113 6.98 9.26 16.63
CA LYS A 113 8.10 9.48 15.70
C LYS A 113 8.74 8.16 15.23
N THR A 114 8.77 7.16 16.11
CA THR A 114 9.25 5.81 15.81
C THR A 114 8.35 5.07 14.82
N GLU A 115 7.02 5.17 14.99
CA GLU A 115 6.04 4.64 14.05
C GLU A 115 6.19 5.29 12.67
N THR A 116 6.23 6.63 12.60
CA THR A 116 6.41 7.35 11.33
C THR A 116 7.71 6.95 10.64
N ARG A 117 8.82 6.84 11.37
CA ARG A 117 10.10 6.41 10.80
C ARG A 117 10.03 4.98 10.24
N LEU A 118 9.37 4.06 10.95
CA LEU A 118 9.18 2.69 10.47
C LEU A 118 8.27 2.65 9.24
N LYS A 119 7.16 3.40 9.25
CA LYS A 119 6.25 3.53 8.10
C LYS A 119 6.98 4.02 6.85
N ASN A 120 7.80 5.06 6.98
CA ASN A 120 8.51 5.66 5.84
C ASN A 120 9.56 4.71 5.26
N ARG A 121 10.23 3.94 6.14
CA ARG A 121 11.15 2.89 5.71
C ARG A 121 10.41 1.78 4.97
N LEU A 122 9.31 1.28 5.55
CA LEU A 122 8.46 0.26 4.92
C LEU A 122 7.91 0.73 3.57
N ALA A 123 7.49 1.99 3.45
CA ALA A 123 7.00 2.57 2.20
C ALA A 123 8.03 2.42 1.08
N LEU A 124 9.27 2.87 1.32
CA LEU A 124 10.35 2.78 0.33
C LEU A 124 10.71 1.32 0.01
N ASP A 125 10.87 0.48 1.03
CA ASP A 125 11.29 -0.91 0.86
C ASP A 125 10.23 -1.75 0.12
N ILE A 126 8.96 -1.65 0.52
CA ILE A 126 7.86 -2.41 -0.09
C ILE A 126 7.60 -1.91 -1.50
N CYS A 127 7.57 -0.59 -1.71
CA CYS A 127 7.32 -0.07 -3.04
C CYS A 127 8.49 -0.34 -4.00
N THR A 128 9.75 -0.34 -3.54
CA THR A 128 10.88 -0.80 -4.38
C THR A 128 10.82 -2.29 -4.68
N LEU A 129 10.35 -3.11 -3.73
CA LEU A 129 10.17 -4.55 -3.91
C LEU A 129 9.06 -4.86 -4.93
N ILE A 130 7.93 -4.13 -4.88
CA ILE A 130 6.81 -4.30 -5.81
C ILE A 130 7.14 -3.70 -7.18
N PHE A 131 7.67 -2.48 -7.21
CA PHE A 131 7.98 -1.75 -8.45
C PHE A 131 9.42 -1.96 -8.88
N ASN A 132 9.76 -3.23 -9.16
CA ASN A 132 11.02 -3.62 -9.75
C ASN A 132 10.80 -4.23 -11.15
N LEU A 133 11.87 -4.31 -11.95
CA LEU A 133 11.80 -4.79 -13.33
C LEU A 133 11.31 -6.25 -13.45
N GLN A 134 11.56 -7.08 -12.44
CA GLN A 134 11.21 -8.51 -12.43
C GLN A 134 9.74 -8.74 -12.03
N THR A 135 9.19 -7.89 -11.16
CA THR A 135 7.84 -8.04 -10.60
C THR A 135 6.80 -7.22 -11.37
N SER A 136 7.09 -5.96 -11.71
CA SER A 136 6.11 -5.08 -12.36
C SER A 136 6.53 -4.63 -13.76
N GLY A 137 7.75 -4.97 -14.19
CA GLY A 137 8.34 -4.49 -15.44
C GLY A 137 8.77 -3.02 -15.39
N ILE A 138 8.57 -2.33 -14.26
CA ILE A 138 8.85 -0.90 -14.11
C ILE A 138 9.70 -0.67 -12.86
N ALA A 139 10.93 -0.22 -13.04
CA ALA A 139 11.79 0.19 -11.93
C ALA A 139 11.48 1.65 -11.55
N LEU A 140 10.67 1.85 -10.52
CA LEU A 140 10.35 3.19 -10.04
C LEU A 140 11.43 3.71 -9.09
N LYS A 141 12.00 4.87 -9.41
CA LYS A 141 12.84 5.62 -8.46
C LYS A 141 11.92 6.40 -7.53
N LEU A 142 11.89 6.01 -6.25
CA LEU A 142 11.01 6.59 -5.24
C LEU A 142 11.78 7.54 -4.33
N LYS A 143 11.17 8.70 -4.04
CA LYS A 143 11.62 9.63 -3.01
C LYS A 143 10.44 10.02 -2.14
N LEU A 144 10.65 10.14 -0.83
CA LEU A 144 9.65 10.70 0.05
C LEU A 144 9.42 12.17 -0.28
N ASP A 145 8.17 12.61 -0.23
CA ASP A 145 7.81 14.01 -0.38
C ASP A 145 6.93 14.43 0.81
N SER A 146 7.46 15.35 1.60
CA SER A 146 6.80 15.90 2.79
C SER A 146 6.16 17.26 2.54
N SER A 147 6.19 17.76 1.30
CA SER A 147 5.79 19.13 0.96
C SER A 147 4.41 19.20 0.30
N THR A 148 4.04 18.15 -0.44
CA THR A 148 2.75 18.11 -1.14
C THR A 148 1.69 17.39 -0.30
N VAL A 149 0.45 17.89 -0.39
CA VAL A 149 -0.70 17.28 0.26
C VAL A 149 -1.66 16.78 -0.81
N ILE A 150 -1.72 15.46 -0.99
CA ILE A 150 -2.67 14.81 -1.89
C ILE A 150 -3.61 13.97 -1.04
N THR A 151 -4.92 14.22 -1.20
CA THR A 151 -5.96 13.55 -0.43
C THR A 151 -6.87 12.68 -1.27
N HIS A 152 -6.88 12.89 -2.59
CA HIS A 152 -7.71 12.16 -3.54
C HIS A 152 -6.81 11.35 -4.47
N TRP A 153 -7.05 10.04 -4.52
CA TRP A 153 -6.24 9.08 -5.24
C TRP A 153 -7.06 8.39 -6.32
N ALA A 154 -6.49 8.28 -7.52
CA ALA A 154 -7.17 7.64 -8.64
C ALA A 154 -7.40 6.13 -8.40
N TYR A 155 -6.43 5.47 -7.75
CA TYR A 155 -6.46 4.04 -7.44
C TYR A 155 -5.83 3.79 -6.07
N GLN A 156 -6.39 2.81 -5.35
CA GLN A 156 -5.80 2.21 -4.17
C GLN A 156 -5.70 0.70 -4.36
N LEU A 157 -4.58 0.14 -3.92
CA LEU A 157 -4.37 -1.29 -3.84
C LEU A 157 -4.31 -1.66 -2.37
N THR A 158 -5.16 -2.60 -1.95
CA THR A 158 -5.27 -3.04 -0.57
C THR A 158 -4.78 -4.48 -0.46
N PHE A 159 -3.75 -4.69 0.35
CA PHE A 159 -3.12 -5.99 0.59
C PHE A 159 -3.61 -6.53 1.94
N THR A 160 -4.32 -7.66 1.95
CA THR A 160 -4.87 -8.28 3.18
C THR A 160 -4.57 -9.76 3.25
#